data_AF-A0A7W9W6E7-F1
#
_entry.id   AF-A0A7W9W6E7-F1
#
_cell.length_a   1.000
_cell.length_b   1.000
_cell.length_c   1.000
_cell.angle_alpha   90.00
_cell.angle_beta   90.00
_cell.angle_gamma   90.00
#
_symmetry.space_group_name_H-M   'P 1'
#
loop_
_entity.id
_entity.type
_entity.pdbx_description
1 polymer ?
#
loop_
_entity_poly.entity_id
_entity_poly.type
_entity_poly.pdbx_seq_one_letter_code
_entity_poly.pdbx_strand_id
1 'polypeptide(L)' 'MWIYSKKSSAAYNVNHVARLFIEVTGSGAALKAEIAGKPQMLAYFDDKDMAQAALLDILAKREMGIPLMRM' A
#
# COMPACT_ATOMS: atom_id res chain seq x y z
N MET A 1 -1.42 3.02 -10.79
CA MET A 1 -0.13 2.82 -10.13
C MET A 1 -0.09 1.37 -9.69
N TRP A 2 0.96 0.62 -10.03
CA TRP A 2 1.05 -0.79 -9.72
C TRP A 2 1.99 -1.02 -8.54
N ILE A 3 1.51 -1.67 -7.48
CA ILE A 3 2.32 -2.07 -6.33
C ILE A 3 2.46 -3.59 -6.34
N TYR A 4 3.69 -4.07 -6.27
CA TYR A 4 3.97 -5.50 -6.18
C TYR A 4 3.92 -5.95 -4.73
N SER A 5 3.09 -6.96 -4.44
CA SER A 5 3.09 -7.65 -3.15
C SER A 5 3.94 -8.91 -3.26
N LYS A 6 5.06 -8.91 -2.54
CA LYS A 6 5.95 -10.08 -2.44
C LYS A 6 5.24 -11.29 -1.83
N LYS A 7 4.29 -11.06 -0.91
CA LYS A 7 3.56 -12.13 -0.20
C LYS A 7 2.64 -12.91 -1.13
N SER A 8 1.96 -12.24 -2.05
CA SER A 8 1.02 -12.87 -2.99
C SER A 8 1.61 -13.09 -4.37
N SER A 9 2.89 -12.76 -4.59
CA SER A 9 3.54 -12.74 -5.90
C SER A 9 2.68 -12.06 -6.99
N ALA A 10 2.01 -10.97 -6.63
CA ALA A 10 1.02 -10.31 -7.48
C ALA A 10 1.25 -8.80 -7.53
N ALA A 11 0.87 -8.18 -8.64
CA ALA A 11 0.85 -6.73 -8.79
C ALA A 11 -0.59 -6.21 -8.70
N TYR A 12 -0.80 -5.16 -7.91
CA TYR A 12 -2.10 -4.55 -7.70
C TYR A 12 -2.13 -3.13 -8.22
N ASN A 13 -3.12 -2.79 -9.05
CA ASN A 13 -3.30 -1.43 -9.52
C ASN A 13 -4.07 -0.60 -8.49
N VAL A 14 -3.32 0.16 -7.69
CA VAL A 14 -3.87 1.00 -6.62
C VAL A 14 -4.47 2.33 -7.10
N ASN A 15 -4.53 2.58 -8.41
CA ASN A 15 -5.35 3.70 -8.92
C ASN A 15 -6.85 3.41 -8.83
N HIS A 16 -7.23 2.13 -8.84
CA HIS A 16 -8.63 1.69 -8.90
C HIS A 16 -9.08 0.94 -7.63
N VAL A 17 -8.31 1.03 -6.54
CA VAL A 17 -8.73 0.45 -5.26
C VAL A 17 -9.68 1.41 -4.55
N ALA A 18 -10.69 0.85 -3.92
CA ALA A 18 -11.69 1.61 -3.16
C ALA A 18 -11.06 2.30 -1.94
N ARG A 19 -10.09 1.64 -1.30
CA ARG A 19 -9.44 2.15 -0.09
C ARG A 19 -7.98 1.70 0.02
N LEU A 20 -7.12 2.62 0.44
CA LEU A 20 -5.76 2.37 0.93
C LEU A 20 -5.72 2.75 2.40
N PHE A 21 -5.17 1.90 3.25
CA PHE A 21 -5.14 2.14 4.69
C PHE A 21 -4.00 1.37 5.36
N ILE A 22 -3.67 1.79 6.58
CA ILE A 22 -2.71 1.09 7.43
C ILE A 22 -3.49 0.42 8.56
N GLU A 23 -3.14 -0.83 8.84
CA GLU A 23 -3.56 -1.53 10.05
C GLU A 23 -2.38 -1.61 11.01
N VAL A 24 -2.46 -0.90 12.13
CA VAL A 24 -1.44 -0.94 13.17
C VAL A 24 -1.66 -2.17 14.03
N THR A 25 -0.64 -3.01 14.14
CA THR A 25 -0.58 -4.19 14.99
C THR A 25 0.35 -3.92 16.17
N GLY A 26 0.22 -4.66 17.27
CA GLY A 26 1.10 -4.46 18.44
C GLY A 26 2.61 -4.58 18.13
N SER A 27 2.96 -5.24 17.03
CA SER A 27 4.33 -5.47 16.56
C SER A 27 4.73 -4.66 15.31
N GLY A 28 3.91 -3.72 14.83
CA GLY A 28 4.21 -2.95 13.62
C GLY A 28 2.96 -2.42 12.90
N ALA A 29 3.05 -2.27 11.57
CA ALA A 29 1.99 -1.70 10.76
C ALA A 29 1.95 -2.31 9.36
N ALA A 30 0.76 -2.76 8.93
CA ALA A 30 0.53 -3.35 7.62
C ALA A 30 -0.15 -2.34 6.68
N LEU A 31 0.49 -2.02 5.55
CA LEU A 31 -0.14 -1.28 4.47
C LEU A 31 -1.06 -2.23 3.69
N LYS A 32 -2.33 -1.88 3.60
CA LYS A 32 -3.37 -2.67 2.93
C LYS A 32 -4.12 -1.86 1.88
N ALA A 33 -4.60 -2.55 0.86
CA ALA A 33 -5.54 -2.04 -0.12
C ALA A 33 -6.79 -2.90 -0.18
N GLU A 34 -7.94 -2.31 -0.41
CA GLU A 34 -9.17 -3.04 -0.65
C GLU A 34 -9.30 -3.41 -2.14
N ILE A 35 -9.27 -4.71 -2.42
CA ILE A 35 -9.25 -5.27 -3.78
C ILE A 35 -10.35 -6.33 -3.85
N ALA A 36 -11.29 -6.15 -4.78
CA ALA A 36 -12.47 -7.01 -4.91
C ALA A 36 -13.21 -7.22 -3.56
N GLY A 37 -13.36 -6.15 -2.78
CA GLY A 37 -14.03 -6.15 -1.47
C GLY A 37 -13.25 -6.85 -0.35
N LYS A 38 -11.99 -7.22 -0.57
CA LYS A 38 -11.14 -7.87 0.43
C LYS A 38 -9.87 -7.06 0.71
N PRO A 39 -9.47 -6.90 1.98
CA PRO A 39 -8.22 -6.24 2.32
C PRO A 39 -7.04 -7.13 1.93
N GLN A 40 -6.18 -6.64 1.04
CA GLN A 40 -4.94 -7.28 0.61
C GLN A 40 -3.75 -6.53 1.19
N MET A 41 -2.80 -7.28 1.75
CA MET A 41 -1.57 -6.71 2.31
C MET A 41 -0.56 -6.44 1.20
N LEU A 42 -0.11 -5.19 1.13
CA LEU A 42 0.88 -4.73 0.15
C LEU A 42 2.29 -4.77 0.74
N ALA A 43 2.45 -4.26 1.96
CA ALA A 43 3.72 -4.20 2.68
C ALA A 43 3.48 -4.28 4.20
N TYR A 44 4.52 -4.66 4.93
CA TYR A 44 4.55 -4.64 6.39
C TYR A 44 5.76 -3.82 6.82
N PHE A 45 5.59 -3.01 7.87
CA PHE A 45 6.60 -2.16 8.46
C PHE A 45 6.67 -2.47 9.95
N ASP A 46 7.87 -2.50 10.52
CA ASP A 46 8.06 -2.70 11.96
C ASP A 46 7.69 -1.44 12.76
N ASP A 47 7.57 -0.30 12.08
CA ASP A 47 7.27 1.00 12.66
C ASP A 47 6.04 1.65 11.99
N LYS A 48 5.15 2.23 12.81
CA LYS A 48 3.89 2.83 12.36
C LYS A 48 4.11 4.12 11.56
N ASP A 49 5.14 4.89 11.89
CA ASP A 49 5.44 6.17 11.26
C ASP A 49 6.04 5.92 9.87
N MET A 50 6.85 4.86 9.72
CA MET A 50 7.30 4.37 8.41
C MET A 50 6.13 3.94 7.51
N ALA A 51 5.17 3.20 8.05
CA ALA A 51 3.98 2.81 7.30
C ALA A 51 3.17 4.03 6.87
N GLN A 52 3.01 5.02 7.77
CA GLN A 52 2.30 6.27 7.48
C GLN A 52 2.99 7.08 6.39
N ALA A 53 4.31 7.22 6.45
CA ALA A 53 5.08 7.89 5.42
C ALA A 53 4.92 7.20 4.05
N ALA A 54 4.95 5.86 4.01
CA ALA A 54 4.74 5.10 2.79
C ALA A 54 3.33 5.29 2.21
N LEU A 55 2.29 5.31 3.06
CA LEU A 55 0.92 5.58 2.61
C LEU A 55 0.79 6.99 2.03
N LEU A 56 1.35 8.00 2.71
CA LEU A 56 1.31 9.39 2.23
C LEU A 56 2.03 9.55 0.89
N ASP A 57 3.19 8.93 0.73
CA ASP A 57 3.94 8.94 -0.54
C ASP A 57 3.14 8.30 -1.69
N ILE A 58 2.48 7.17 -1.43
CA ILE A 58 1.58 6.51 -2.39
C ILE A 58 0.40 7.42 -2.77
N LEU A 59 -0.22 8.08 -1.79
CA LEU A 59 -1.35 8.98 -2.05
C LEU A 59 -0.90 10.21 -2.86
N ALA A 60 0.21 10.84 -2.48
CA ALA A 60 0.77 11.98 -3.21
C ALA A 60 1.08 11.62 -4.67
N LYS A 61 1.70 10.46 -4.89
CA LYS A 61 2.02 9.97 -6.25
C LYS A 61 0.77 9.61 -7.06
N ARG A 62 -0.29 9.12 -6.40
CA ARG A 62 -1.60 8.90 -7.03
C ARG A 62 -2.23 10.22 -7.47
N GLU A 63 -2.22 11.25 -6.62
CA GLU A 63 -2.77 12.57 -6.95
C GLU A 63 -1.99 13.25 -8.08
N MET A 64 -0.66 13.12 -8.09
CA MET A 64 0.20 13.68 -9.13
C MET A 64 0.19 12.90 -10.45
N GLY A 65 -0.46 11.73 -10.51
CA GLY A 65 -0.46 10.87 -11.70
C GLY A 65 0.91 10.28 -12.05
N ILE A 66 1.88 10.31 -11.12
CA ILE A 66 3.25 9.86 -11.36
C ILE A 66 3.32 8.35 -11.17
N PRO A 67 3.73 7.57 -12.19
CA PRO A 67 4.01 6.15 -12.00
C PRO A 67 5.27 5.96 -11.13
N LEU A 68 5.13 5.22 -10.02
CA LEU A 68 6.27 4.73 -9.25
C LEU A 68 7.10 3.75 -10.08
N MET A 69 8.36 4.10 -10.40
CA MET A 69 9.33 3.13 -10.91
C MET A 69 9.59 2.06 -9.84
N ARG A 70 9.54 0.80 -10.25
CA ARG A 70 9.88 -0.37 -9.43
C ARG A 70 11.30 -0.22 -8.87
N MET A 71 11.45 -0.30 -7.55
CA MET A 71 12.64 -0.88 -6.92
C MET A 71 12.34 -2.34 -6.58
#